data_AF-A0A7C6F1F5-F1
#
_entry.id   AF-A0A7C6F1F5-F1
#
_cell.length_a   1.000
_cell.length_b   1.000
_cell.length_c   1.000
_cell.angle_alpha   90.00
_cell.angle_beta   90.00
_cell.angle_gamma   90.00
#
_symmetry.space_group_name_H-M   'P 1'
#
loop_
_entity.id
_entity.type
_entity.pdbx_description
1 polymer ?
#
loop_
_entity_poly.entity_id
_entity_poly.type
_entity_poly.pdbx_seq_one_letter_code
_entity_poly.pdbx_strand_id
1 'polypeptide(L)'
;MNANAEKVTESTELTLVERARQALSVEHTETQLAELAAKNADVVEINDDNDYALVKNGITELRNVRFDIEGAGKIARDDANKFAKAVIAEERRLTGIIKPEEDRLKALKKEVDDRVKAEKEAKRNAEANRIAAIQDDIEAIKQMAMLPAGATAETIRNVLAEATATTIDASYAEFSEAAVNALTATTNTLNAALTERVEFEHQQAEIAAQREELEAQRREQEARETAQREEQARLQAEKDEAERQRREAEERERKAEEERRELLRKENERLEAEQKRKEEEERQMQEAAAEAERIEREAEEAKAKREAQKPARDKIIEWAESLSLTSSPETGDKELDQLAFETAVKIRNAAVELVDSLTEEPEDDLF
;
A
#
# COMPACT_ATOMS: atom_id res chain seq x y z
N MET A 1 50.38 87.30 18.05
CA MET A 1 50.96 88.40 18.84
C MET A 1 52.07 87.83 19.72
N ASN A 2 53.32 87.98 19.30
CA ASN A 2 54.38 88.63 20.09
C ASN A 2 55.69 88.46 19.34
N ALA A 3 56.10 89.57 18.73
CA ALA A 3 57.46 89.82 18.34
C ALA A 3 58.37 89.56 19.54
N ASN A 4 59.43 88.78 19.35
CA ASN A 4 60.59 88.92 20.21
C ASN A 4 61.77 89.28 19.33
N ALA A 5 62.19 90.53 19.49
CA ALA A 5 63.23 91.18 18.75
C ALA A 5 64.55 90.44 18.91
N GLU A 6 65.20 90.24 17.77
CA GLU A 6 66.56 89.76 17.62
C GLU A 6 67.50 90.76 18.30
N LYS A 7 67.83 90.50 19.57
CA LYS A 7 68.85 91.24 20.31
C LYS A 7 70.19 90.58 20.00
N VAL A 8 70.82 91.00 18.90
CA VAL A 8 72.22 90.66 18.61
C VAL A 8 73.08 91.38 19.65
N THR A 9 73.35 90.69 20.75
CA THR A 9 74.39 91.10 21.70
C THR A 9 75.72 90.69 21.10
N GLU A 10 76.54 91.67 20.71
CA GLU A 10 77.96 91.45 20.42
C GLU A 10 78.59 90.73 21.62
N SER A 11 78.93 89.46 21.45
CA SER A 11 79.49 88.65 22.52
C SER A 11 80.93 89.05 22.75
N THR A 12 81.21 89.73 23.87
CA THR A 12 82.55 90.00 24.39
C THR A 12 83.15 88.75 25.05
N GLU A 13 82.79 87.55 24.57
CA GLU A 13 83.24 86.29 25.15
C GLU A 13 84.55 85.86 24.51
N LEU A 14 85.57 85.68 25.35
CA LEU A 14 86.84 85.09 24.95
C LEU A 14 86.59 83.71 24.33
N THR A 15 87.14 83.50 23.14
CA THR A 15 87.22 82.18 22.51
C THR A 15 87.91 81.18 23.44
N LEU A 16 87.71 79.88 23.21
CA LEU A 16 88.38 78.84 24.02
C LEU A 16 89.91 79.00 24.04
N VAL A 17 90.48 79.43 22.91
CA VAL A 17 91.91 79.69 22.77
C VAL A 17 92.33 80.93 23.58
N GLU A 18 91.54 82.00 23.56
CA GLU A 18 91.81 83.21 24.34
C GLU A 18 91.66 82.96 25.85
N ARG A 19 90.66 82.16 26.27
CA ARG A 19 90.53 81.72 27.66
C ARG A 19 91.71 80.87 28.11
N ALA A 20 92.20 79.98 27.25
CA ALA A 20 93.39 79.19 27.53
C ALA A 20 94.64 80.07 27.67
N ARG A 21 94.82 81.07 26.80
CA ARG A 21 95.90 82.06 26.89
C ARG A 21 95.82 82.87 28.18
N GLN A 22 94.63 83.34 28.56
CA GLN A 22 94.43 84.08 29.80
C GLN A 22 94.72 83.21 31.04
N ALA A 23 94.27 81.96 31.04
CA ALA A 23 94.49 81.03 32.15
C ALA A 23 95.96 80.62 32.30
N LEU A 24 96.72 80.64 31.19
CA LEU A 24 98.17 80.42 31.16
C LEU A 24 98.97 81.73 31.22
N SER A 25 98.34 82.87 31.49
CA SER A 25 99.01 84.16 31.56
C SER A 25 100.02 84.14 32.72
N VAL A 26 101.23 83.71 32.40
CA VAL A 26 102.40 83.76 33.27
C VAL A 26 103.05 85.14 33.15
N GLU A 27 103.93 85.48 34.09
CA GLU A 27 104.59 86.80 34.14
C GLU A 27 105.41 87.13 32.87
N HIS A 28 105.75 86.12 32.06
CA HIS A 28 106.58 86.26 30.87
C HIS A 28 105.74 86.26 29.59
N THR A 29 105.95 87.27 28.74
CA THR A 29 105.47 87.27 27.35
C THR A 29 106.20 86.22 26.52
N GLU A 30 105.64 85.84 25.37
CA GLU A 30 106.29 84.94 24.41
C GLU A 30 107.69 85.45 24.02
N THR A 31 107.85 86.77 23.84
CA THR A 31 109.15 87.40 23.58
C THR A 31 110.10 87.25 24.77
N GLN A 32 109.65 87.48 25.99
CA GLN A 32 110.48 87.30 27.20
C GLN A 32 110.90 85.84 27.42
N LEU A 33 110.02 84.88 27.11
CA LEU A 33 110.36 83.46 27.17
C LEU A 33 111.41 83.09 26.11
N ALA A 34 111.31 83.64 24.91
CA ALA A 34 112.29 83.44 23.85
C ALA A 34 113.65 84.06 24.21
N GLU A 35 113.68 85.27 24.76
CA GLU A 35 114.89 85.93 25.26
C GLU A 35 115.52 85.14 26.41
N LEU A 36 114.71 84.67 27.36
CA LEU A 36 115.18 83.86 28.49
C LEU A 36 115.82 82.54 28.02
N ALA A 37 115.24 81.89 27.01
CA ALA A 37 115.79 80.68 26.41
C ALA A 37 117.11 80.94 25.66
N ALA A 38 117.25 82.12 25.03
CA ALA A 38 118.45 82.51 24.28
C ALA A 38 119.57 83.10 25.17
N LYS A 39 119.27 83.50 26.41
CA LYS A 39 120.15 84.22 27.34
C LYS A 39 121.55 83.62 27.51
N ASN A 40 121.67 82.29 27.44
CA ASN A 40 122.93 81.57 27.60
C ASN A 40 123.34 80.79 26.33
N ALA A 41 122.85 81.18 25.15
CA ALA A 41 123.09 80.46 23.89
C ALA A 41 124.56 80.46 23.44
N ASP A 42 125.34 81.45 23.85
CA ASP A 42 126.76 81.59 23.50
C ASP A 42 127.68 80.63 24.30
N VAL A 43 127.17 80.00 25.36
CA VAL A 43 127.92 79.03 26.17
C VAL A 43 127.88 77.67 25.49
N VAL A 44 128.91 77.37 24.69
CA VAL A 44 129.03 76.11 23.92
C VAL A 44 129.84 75.02 24.63
N GLU A 45 130.67 75.39 25.62
CA GLU A 45 131.45 74.49 26.47
C GLU A 45 131.65 75.12 27.87
N ILE A 46 131.93 74.30 28.89
CA ILE A 46 132.19 74.77 30.27
C ILE A 46 133.70 74.68 30.51
N ASN A 47 134.39 75.81 30.50
CA ASN A 47 135.84 75.86 30.64
C ASN A 47 136.31 76.23 32.05
N ASP A 48 135.48 76.93 32.82
CA ASP A 48 135.79 77.35 34.19
C ASP A 48 134.58 77.28 35.16
N ASP A 49 134.83 77.61 36.43
CA ASP A 49 133.80 77.63 37.47
C ASP A 49 132.70 78.68 37.23
N ASN A 50 132.99 79.75 36.47
CA ASN A 50 132.02 80.80 36.14
C ASN A 50 131.04 80.30 35.06
N ASP A 51 131.55 79.63 34.02
CA ASP A 51 130.73 78.99 32.99
C ASP A 51 129.78 77.96 33.63
N TYR A 52 130.29 77.16 34.57
CA TYR A 52 129.48 76.18 35.30
C TYR A 52 128.38 76.86 36.13
N ALA A 53 128.71 77.92 36.86
CA ALA A 53 127.74 78.68 37.65
C ALA A 53 126.66 79.33 36.77
N LEU A 54 127.05 79.88 35.61
CA LEU A 54 126.13 80.49 34.64
C LEU A 54 125.14 79.45 34.09
N VAL A 55 125.62 78.29 33.64
CA VAL A 55 124.76 77.19 33.15
C VAL A 55 123.83 76.67 34.24
N LYS A 56 124.35 76.44 35.46
CA LYS A 56 123.54 75.97 36.59
C LYS A 56 122.41 76.94 36.96
N ASN A 57 122.71 78.23 36.98
CA ASN A 57 121.72 79.27 37.25
C ASN A 57 120.70 79.37 36.12
N GLY A 58 121.14 79.34 34.85
CA GLY A 58 120.26 79.32 33.67
C GLY A 58 119.31 78.13 33.64
N ILE A 59 119.81 76.91 33.94
CA ILE A 59 118.97 75.71 34.08
C ILE A 59 117.92 75.91 35.17
N THR A 60 118.32 76.47 36.32
CA THR A 60 117.40 76.69 37.44
C THR A 60 116.32 77.70 37.07
N GLU A 61 116.68 78.81 36.42
CA GLU A 61 115.78 79.86 35.97
C GLU A 61 114.75 79.32 34.95
N LEU A 62 115.21 78.65 33.89
CA LEU A 62 114.34 78.03 32.87
C LEU A 62 113.42 76.96 33.47
N ARG A 63 113.94 76.14 34.39
CA ARG A 63 113.16 75.09 35.04
C ARG A 63 112.04 75.68 35.90
N ASN A 64 112.31 76.75 36.64
CA ASN A 64 111.32 77.39 37.48
C ASN A 64 110.19 77.97 36.62
N VAL A 65 110.53 78.72 35.56
CA VAL A 65 109.53 79.27 34.62
C VAL A 65 108.70 78.16 33.96
N ARG A 66 109.31 77.04 33.56
CA ARG A 66 108.57 75.88 33.04
C ARG A 66 107.60 75.31 34.07
N PHE A 67 108.05 75.15 35.33
CA PHE A 67 107.19 74.65 36.40
C PHE A 67 106.02 75.58 36.69
N ASP A 68 106.21 76.90 36.59
CA ASP A 68 105.12 77.87 36.76
C ASP A 68 104.07 77.75 35.64
N ILE A 69 104.50 77.60 34.38
CA ILE A 69 103.60 77.37 33.24
C ILE A 69 102.84 76.04 33.38
N GLU A 70 103.54 74.95 33.70
CA GLU A 70 102.93 73.63 33.92
C GLU A 70 101.95 73.66 35.11
N GLY A 71 102.30 74.40 36.17
CA GLY A 71 101.46 74.64 37.34
C GLY A 71 100.19 75.40 36.99
N ALA A 72 100.29 76.51 36.26
CA ALA A 72 99.16 77.28 35.76
C ALA A 72 98.24 76.42 34.87
N GLY A 73 98.82 75.63 33.96
CA GLY A 73 98.08 74.72 33.09
C GLY A 73 97.39 73.57 33.84
N LYS A 74 97.94 73.10 34.96
CA LYS A 74 97.27 72.14 35.83
C LYS A 74 96.09 72.80 36.56
N ILE A 75 96.29 73.97 37.17
CA ILE A 75 95.25 74.71 37.89
C ILE A 75 94.07 75.03 36.97
N ALA A 76 94.33 75.53 35.76
CA ALA A 76 93.31 75.85 34.77
C ALA A 76 92.47 74.63 34.36
N ARG A 77 93.11 73.48 34.12
CA ARG A 77 92.41 72.23 33.79
C ARG A 77 91.62 71.69 34.97
N ASP A 78 92.17 71.75 36.18
CA ASP A 78 91.48 71.31 37.39
C ASP A 78 90.22 72.16 37.65
N ASP A 79 90.29 73.47 37.44
CA ASP A 79 89.15 74.38 37.55
C ASP A 79 88.09 74.10 36.46
N ALA A 80 88.50 73.96 35.19
CA ALA A 80 87.58 73.62 34.10
C ALA A 80 86.85 72.28 34.35
N ASN A 81 87.55 71.28 34.87
CA ASN A 81 86.96 70.00 35.24
C ASN A 81 85.97 70.12 36.41
N LYS A 82 86.26 70.97 37.41
CA LYS A 82 85.32 71.25 38.51
C LYS A 82 84.06 71.96 37.99
N PHE A 83 84.23 72.95 37.12
CA PHE A 83 83.11 73.65 36.49
C PHE A 83 82.21 72.69 35.69
N ALA A 84 82.79 71.85 34.82
CA ALA A 84 82.02 70.87 34.05
C ALA A 84 81.23 69.90 34.94
N LYS A 85 81.84 69.42 36.04
CA LYS A 85 81.15 68.59 37.03
C LYS A 85 80.00 69.33 37.72
N ALA A 86 80.19 70.61 38.06
CA ALA A 86 79.15 71.43 38.65
C ALA A 86 77.97 71.65 37.70
N VAL A 87 78.22 71.90 36.41
CA VAL A 87 77.18 72.01 35.38
C VAL A 87 76.37 70.72 35.26
N ILE A 88 77.03 69.56 35.18
CA ILE A 88 76.33 68.26 35.11
C ILE A 88 75.50 68.00 36.38
N ALA A 89 76.00 68.37 37.56
CA ALA A 89 75.26 68.23 38.81
C ALA A 89 74.01 69.13 38.83
N GLU A 90 74.14 70.37 38.34
CA GLU A 90 73.02 71.31 38.26
C GLU A 90 71.98 70.90 37.21
N GLU A 91 72.41 70.43 36.05
CA GLU A 91 71.52 69.83 35.04
C GLU A 91 70.70 68.69 35.66
N ARG A 92 71.36 67.75 36.34
CA ARG A 92 70.68 66.64 37.01
C ARG A 92 69.70 67.12 38.08
N ARG A 93 70.04 68.16 38.84
CA ARG A 93 69.15 68.76 39.84
C ARG A 93 67.91 69.36 39.18
N LEU A 94 68.10 70.14 38.12
CA LEU A 94 67.01 70.80 37.38
C LEU A 94 66.11 69.77 36.67
N THR A 95 66.69 68.77 36.00
CA THR A 95 65.93 67.66 35.40
C THR A 95 65.20 66.85 36.47
N GLY A 96 65.84 66.59 37.61
CA GLY A 96 65.24 65.87 38.74
C GLY A 96 64.03 66.58 39.35
N ILE A 97 63.95 67.92 39.23
CA ILE A 97 62.78 68.69 39.65
C ILE A 97 61.60 68.49 38.70
N ILE A 98 61.85 68.58 37.38
CA ILE A 98 60.75 68.61 36.39
C ILE A 98 60.27 67.20 35.99
N LYS A 99 61.16 66.22 35.97
CA LYS A 99 60.88 64.89 35.42
C LYS A 99 59.77 64.13 36.17
N PRO A 100 59.72 64.11 37.52
CA PRO A 100 58.63 63.43 38.23
C PRO A 100 57.25 64.01 37.90
N GLU A 101 57.15 65.34 37.73
CA GLU A 101 55.89 65.99 37.36
C GLU A 101 55.53 65.71 35.89
N GLU A 102 56.51 65.73 34.98
CA GLU A 102 56.29 65.32 33.58
C GLU A 102 55.77 63.88 33.50
N ASP A 103 56.37 62.95 34.25
CA ASP A 103 55.94 61.55 34.29
C ASP A 103 54.53 61.40 34.91
N ARG A 104 54.21 62.17 35.97
CA ARG A 104 52.85 62.25 36.54
C ARG A 104 51.83 62.74 35.52
N LEU A 105 52.13 63.82 34.79
CA LEU A 105 51.24 64.39 33.79
C LEU A 105 51.04 63.44 32.59
N LYS A 106 52.08 62.73 32.16
CA LYS A 106 51.97 61.67 31.15
C LYS A 106 51.05 60.55 31.60
N ALA A 107 51.18 60.10 32.86
CA ALA A 107 50.33 59.06 33.43
C ALA A 107 48.86 59.50 33.48
N LEU A 108 48.58 60.73 33.95
CA LEU A 108 47.22 61.30 33.98
C LEU A 108 46.63 61.42 32.57
N LYS A 109 47.41 61.91 31.60
CA LYS A 109 46.98 61.99 30.21
C LYS A 109 46.60 60.61 29.66
N LYS A 110 47.44 59.60 29.92
CA LYS A 110 47.19 58.22 29.47
C LYS A 110 45.88 57.66 30.04
N GLU A 111 45.61 57.89 31.32
CA GLU A 111 44.35 57.44 31.95
C GLU A 111 43.12 58.05 31.27
N VAL A 112 43.16 59.35 30.96
CA VAL A 112 42.07 60.04 30.27
C VAL A 112 41.90 59.50 28.84
N ASP A 113 43.00 59.36 28.10
CA ASP A 113 42.98 58.83 26.73
C ASP A 113 42.40 57.41 26.68
N ASP A 114 42.81 56.55 27.62
CA ASP A 114 42.31 55.18 27.74
C ASP A 114 40.81 55.15 28.08
N ARG A 115 40.36 55.99 29.02
CA ARG A 115 38.93 56.11 29.38
C ARG A 115 38.08 56.57 28.20
N VAL A 116 38.52 57.61 27.48
CA VAL A 116 37.82 58.11 26.28
C VAL A 116 37.78 57.05 25.18
N LYS A 117 38.87 56.31 24.98
CA LYS A 117 38.89 55.20 24.03
C LYS A 117 37.92 54.09 24.41
N ALA A 118 37.92 53.68 25.68
CA ALA A 118 37.01 52.65 26.20
C ALA A 118 35.54 53.08 26.08
N GLU A 119 35.20 54.35 26.39
CA GLU A 119 33.84 54.86 26.24
C GLU A 119 33.39 54.87 24.76
N LYS A 120 34.26 55.29 23.84
CA LYS A 120 33.97 55.26 22.40
C LYS A 120 33.77 53.83 21.90
N GLU A 121 34.57 52.89 22.37
CA GLU A 121 34.45 51.47 22.03
C GLU A 121 33.17 50.86 22.60
N ALA A 122 32.85 51.14 23.87
CA ALA A 122 31.61 50.69 24.50
C ALA A 122 30.38 51.23 23.77
N LYS A 123 30.36 52.51 23.37
CA LYS A 123 29.26 53.09 22.58
C LYS A 123 29.13 52.43 21.20
N ARG A 124 30.24 52.18 20.51
CA ARG A 124 30.22 51.48 19.21
C ARG A 124 29.72 50.04 19.36
N ASN A 125 30.16 49.33 20.37
CA ASN A 125 29.73 47.94 20.62
C ASN A 125 28.25 47.87 21.04
N ALA A 126 27.79 48.80 21.89
CA ALA A 126 26.38 48.90 22.27
C ALA A 126 25.49 49.16 21.06
N GLU A 127 25.92 50.05 20.17
CA GLU A 127 25.17 50.35 18.94
C GLU A 127 25.19 49.17 17.94
N ALA A 128 26.34 48.51 17.76
CA ALA A 128 26.44 47.31 16.94
C ALA A 128 25.53 46.19 17.47
N ASN A 129 25.50 45.98 18.79
CA ASN A 129 24.63 44.99 19.42
C ASN A 129 23.14 45.35 19.27
N ARG A 130 22.79 46.64 19.40
CA ARG A 130 21.41 47.11 19.16
C ARG A 130 20.98 46.78 17.73
N ILE A 131 21.80 47.13 16.74
CA ILE A 131 21.51 46.87 15.32
C ILE A 131 21.40 45.37 15.06
N ALA A 132 22.32 44.56 15.59
CA ALA A 132 22.29 43.10 15.44
C ALA A 132 21.02 42.49 16.03
N ALA A 133 20.63 42.88 17.25
CA ALA A 133 19.40 42.41 17.88
C ALA A 133 18.15 42.74 17.04
N ILE A 134 18.06 43.97 16.53
CA ILE A 134 16.94 44.36 15.66
C ILE A 134 16.93 43.55 14.36
N GLN A 135 18.10 43.28 13.77
CA GLN A 135 18.21 42.46 12.57
C GLN A 135 17.84 41.00 12.82
N ASP A 136 18.25 40.43 13.96
CA ASP A 136 17.89 39.08 14.38
C ASP A 136 16.38 38.94 14.59
N ASP A 137 15.73 39.93 15.21
CA ASP A 137 14.27 39.95 15.38
C ASP A 137 13.54 40.01 14.03
N ILE A 138 14.03 40.82 13.09
CA ILE A 138 13.50 40.88 11.71
C ILE A 138 13.67 39.55 11.00
N GLU A 139 14.80 38.87 11.20
CA GLU A 139 15.03 37.56 10.61
C GLU A 139 14.12 36.50 11.22
N ALA A 140 13.93 36.51 12.55
CA ALA A 140 12.99 35.62 13.23
C ALA A 140 11.55 35.75 12.66
N ILE A 141 11.11 36.97 12.37
CA ILE A 141 9.81 37.22 11.71
C ILE A 141 9.75 36.53 10.34
N LYS A 142 10.82 36.56 9.55
CA LYS A 142 10.84 35.87 8.23
C LYS A 142 10.85 34.35 8.39
N GLN A 143 11.58 33.84 9.37
CA GLN A 143 11.71 32.40 9.63
C GLN A 143 10.38 31.76 10.04
N MET A 144 9.41 32.51 10.57
CA MET A 144 8.05 32.00 10.82
C MET A 144 7.38 31.43 9.56
N ALA A 145 7.72 31.94 8.37
CA ALA A 145 7.20 31.40 7.10
C ALA A 145 7.85 30.06 6.69
N MET A 146 8.94 29.64 7.33
CA MET A 146 9.62 28.37 7.07
C MET A 146 8.94 27.23 7.82
N LEU A 147 7.87 26.71 7.22
CA LEU A 147 7.07 25.63 7.79
C LEU A 147 7.74 24.26 7.58
N PRO A 148 7.58 23.32 8.55
CA PRO A 148 7.98 21.93 8.35
C PRO A 148 7.24 21.28 7.17
N ALA A 149 7.89 20.32 6.51
CA ALA A 149 7.26 19.53 5.47
C ALA A 149 6.03 18.79 6.02
N GLY A 150 4.89 18.92 5.34
CA GLY A 150 3.64 18.30 5.77
C GLY A 150 2.91 19.03 6.92
N ALA A 151 3.27 20.27 7.24
CA ALA A 151 2.53 21.08 8.22
C ALA A 151 1.02 21.12 7.89
N THR A 152 0.20 20.86 8.91
CA THR A 152 -1.27 20.86 8.82
C THR A 152 -1.84 22.27 8.77
N ALA A 153 -3.07 22.43 8.27
CA ALA A 153 -3.74 23.74 8.25
C ALA A 153 -3.85 24.35 9.66
N GLU A 154 -4.00 23.52 10.69
CA GLU A 154 -4.01 23.96 12.09
C GLU A 154 -2.66 24.53 12.53
N THR A 155 -1.57 23.84 12.21
CA THR A 155 -0.21 24.33 12.51
C THR A 155 0.04 25.68 11.84
N ILE A 156 -0.33 25.80 10.55
CA ILE A 156 -0.16 27.05 9.80
C ILE A 156 -1.01 28.17 10.41
N ARG A 157 -2.24 27.89 10.85
CA ARG A 157 -3.10 28.86 11.55
C ARG A 157 -2.46 29.38 12.83
N ASN A 158 -1.83 28.49 13.62
CA ASN A 158 -1.19 28.89 14.87
C ASN A 158 0.03 29.79 14.62
N VAL A 159 0.86 29.44 13.64
CA VAL A 159 2.03 30.27 13.26
C VAL A 159 1.58 31.60 12.67
N LEU A 160 0.52 31.62 11.85
CA LEU A 160 -0.06 32.87 11.34
C LEU A 160 -0.58 33.75 12.48
N ALA A 161 -1.25 33.16 13.48
CA ALA A 161 -1.71 33.90 14.65
C ALA A 161 -0.54 34.55 15.41
N GLU A 162 0.55 33.79 15.64
CA GLU A 162 1.77 34.31 16.26
C GLU A 162 2.39 35.45 15.44
N ALA A 163 2.52 35.28 14.13
CA ALA A 163 3.01 36.34 13.25
C ALA A 163 2.13 37.59 13.35
N THR A 164 0.80 37.46 13.24
CA THR A 164 -0.12 38.62 13.34
C THR A 164 -0.15 39.28 14.71
N ALA A 165 0.23 38.57 15.77
CA ALA A 165 0.35 39.12 17.11
C ALA A 165 1.67 39.90 17.32
N THR A 166 2.64 39.76 16.40
CA THR A 166 3.91 40.47 16.48
C THR A 166 3.70 41.96 16.24
N THR A 167 4.10 42.79 17.21
CA THR A 167 3.97 44.25 17.12
C THR A 167 5.29 44.89 16.73
N ILE A 168 5.31 45.62 15.62
CA ILE A 168 6.46 46.46 15.24
C ILE A 168 6.28 47.83 15.89
N ASP A 169 7.06 48.11 16.93
CA ASP A 169 7.02 49.35 17.69
C ASP A 169 8.30 50.19 17.54
N ALA A 170 8.46 51.21 18.39
CA ALA A 170 9.60 52.12 18.34
C ALA A 170 10.96 51.45 18.61
N SER A 171 11.01 50.22 19.14
CA SER A 171 12.25 49.49 19.40
C SER A 171 13.03 49.15 18.12
N TYR A 172 12.34 49.01 16.98
CA TYR A 172 12.97 48.77 15.68
C TYR A 172 13.64 50.01 15.08
N ALA A 173 13.38 51.20 15.62
CA ALA A 173 14.02 52.46 15.26
C ALA A 173 14.11 52.68 13.73
N GLU A 174 15.31 52.84 13.16
CA GLU A 174 15.51 53.05 11.73
C GLU A 174 15.15 51.84 10.84
N PHE A 175 14.98 50.65 11.43
CA PHE A 175 14.59 49.42 10.73
C PHE A 175 13.09 49.13 10.79
N SER A 176 12.28 50.05 11.32
CA SER A 176 10.82 49.87 11.45
C SER A 176 10.16 49.49 10.12
N GLU A 177 10.53 50.15 9.02
CA GLU A 177 10.00 49.84 7.69
C GLU A 177 10.40 48.42 7.22
N ALA A 178 11.66 48.04 7.43
CA ALA A 178 12.15 46.71 7.10
C ALA A 178 11.41 45.61 7.90
N ALA A 179 11.12 45.86 9.17
CA ALA A 179 10.38 44.96 10.03
C ALA A 179 8.91 44.83 9.61
N VAL A 180 8.24 45.95 9.28
CA VAL A 180 6.87 45.94 8.73
C VAL A 180 6.80 45.16 7.42
N ASN A 181 7.77 45.37 6.53
CA ASN A 181 7.84 44.64 5.26
C ASN A 181 8.07 43.14 5.47
N ALA A 182 8.94 42.76 6.41
CA ALA A 182 9.16 41.37 6.77
C ALA A 182 7.88 40.71 7.30
N LEU A 183 7.21 41.35 8.26
CA LEU A 183 5.95 40.84 8.83
C LEU A 183 4.85 40.71 7.78
N THR A 184 4.72 41.71 6.90
CA THR A 184 3.75 41.68 5.80
C THR A 184 4.04 40.54 4.82
N ALA A 185 5.31 40.35 4.44
CA ALA A 185 5.70 39.25 3.55
C ALA A 185 5.43 37.88 4.20
N THR A 186 5.83 37.70 5.47
CA THR A 186 5.60 36.47 6.24
C THR A 186 4.12 36.12 6.33
N THR A 187 3.27 37.07 6.74
CA THR A 187 1.82 36.85 6.89
C THR A 187 1.17 36.53 5.54
N ASN A 188 1.57 37.19 4.44
CA ASN A 188 1.10 36.86 3.10
C ASN A 188 1.48 35.43 2.68
N THR A 189 2.72 35.02 2.91
CA THR A 189 3.18 33.65 2.62
C THR A 189 2.40 32.61 3.43
N LEU A 190 2.20 32.85 4.72
CA LEU A 190 1.44 31.96 5.60
C LEU A 190 -0.04 31.88 5.19
N ASN A 191 -0.66 32.99 4.82
CA ASN A 191 -2.05 32.99 4.31
C ASN A 191 -2.21 32.19 3.02
N ALA A 192 -1.27 32.32 2.08
CA ALA A 192 -1.27 31.53 0.85
C ALA A 192 -1.10 30.04 1.16
N ALA A 193 -0.12 29.68 2.00
CA ALA A 193 0.10 28.29 2.41
C ALA A 193 -1.08 27.70 3.16
N LEU A 194 -1.76 28.49 4.01
CA LEU A 194 -2.96 28.06 4.72
C LEU A 194 -4.09 27.75 3.74
N THR A 195 -4.32 28.64 2.78
CA THR A 195 -5.38 28.46 1.77
C THR A 195 -5.15 27.18 0.97
N GLU A 196 -3.93 26.96 0.49
CA GLU A 196 -3.55 25.75 -0.23
C GLU A 196 -3.70 24.49 0.63
N ARG A 197 -3.27 24.55 1.90
CA ARG A 197 -3.34 23.40 2.80
C ARG A 197 -4.77 23.04 3.18
N VAL A 198 -5.64 24.03 3.43
CA VAL A 198 -7.06 23.80 3.72
C VAL A 198 -7.74 23.12 2.53
N GLU A 199 -7.49 23.62 1.31
CA GLU A 199 -8.05 23.01 0.10
C GLU A 199 -7.53 21.58 -0.10
N PHE A 200 -6.22 21.36 0.08
CA PHE A 200 -5.64 20.02 0.00
C PHE A 200 -6.24 19.05 1.03
N GLU A 201 -6.36 19.47 2.29
CA GLU A 201 -6.93 18.63 3.36
C GLU A 201 -8.41 18.32 3.10
N HIS A 202 -9.17 19.30 2.59
CA HIS A 202 -10.56 19.09 2.19
C HIS A 202 -10.67 18.05 1.05
N GLN A 203 -9.88 18.17 0.00
CA GLN A 203 -9.85 17.21 -1.11
C GLN A 203 -9.44 15.81 -0.63
N GLN A 204 -8.46 15.71 0.28
CA GLN A 204 -8.08 14.42 0.87
C GLN A 204 -9.23 13.79 1.67
N ALA A 205 -9.99 14.60 2.42
CA ALA A 205 -11.16 14.12 3.15
C ALA A 205 -12.29 13.65 2.22
N GLU A 206 -12.56 14.38 1.13
CA GLU A 206 -13.55 13.96 0.12
C GLU A 206 -13.16 12.65 -0.55
N ILE A 207 -11.89 12.51 -0.95
CA ILE A 207 -11.38 11.27 -1.55
C ILE A 207 -11.49 10.10 -0.56
N ALA A 208 -11.19 10.32 0.71
CA ALA A 208 -11.34 9.29 1.74
C ALA A 208 -12.80 8.87 1.92
N ALA A 209 -13.73 9.83 2.01
CA ALA A 209 -15.16 9.58 2.13
C ALA A 209 -15.72 8.84 0.90
N GLN A 210 -15.34 9.24 -0.31
CA GLN A 210 -15.74 8.56 -1.55
C GLN A 210 -15.23 7.10 -1.60
N ARG A 211 -14.01 6.85 -1.11
CA ARG A 211 -13.46 5.49 -1.04
C ARG A 211 -14.23 4.62 -0.05
N GLU A 212 -14.57 5.17 1.12
CA GLU A 212 -15.38 4.48 2.12
C GLU A 212 -16.78 4.16 1.60
N GLU A 213 -17.43 5.11 0.92
CA GLU A 213 -18.74 4.89 0.30
C GLU A 213 -18.69 3.82 -0.79
N LEU A 214 -17.69 3.88 -1.69
CA LEU A 214 -17.49 2.86 -2.72
C LEU A 214 -17.24 1.47 -2.12
N GLU A 215 -16.48 1.38 -1.03
CA GLU A 215 -16.24 0.11 -0.34
C GLU A 215 -17.52 -0.42 0.32
N ALA A 216 -18.32 0.45 0.95
CA ALA A 216 -19.62 0.09 1.50
C ALA A 216 -20.60 -0.40 0.42
N GLN A 217 -20.67 0.30 -0.72
CA GLN A 217 -21.49 -0.12 -1.87
C GLN A 217 -21.06 -1.48 -2.42
N ARG A 218 -19.76 -1.76 -2.51
CA ARG A 218 -19.25 -3.08 -2.92
C ARG A 218 -19.66 -4.17 -1.93
N ARG A 219 -19.50 -3.94 -0.62
CA ARG A 219 -19.93 -4.89 0.41
C ARG A 219 -21.43 -5.16 0.36
N GLU A 220 -22.24 -4.12 0.13
CA GLU A 220 -23.68 -4.26 -0.01
C GLU A 220 -24.06 -5.03 -1.29
N GLN A 221 -23.41 -4.74 -2.43
CA GLN A 221 -23.62 -5.49 -3.66
C GLN A 221 -23.24 -6.96 -3.51
N GLU A 222 -22.09 -7.27 -2.91
CA GLU A 222 -21.67 -8.64 -2.62
C GLU A 222 -22.66 -9.34 -1.69
N ALA A 223 -23.16 -8.66 -0.65
CA ALA A 223 -24.18 -9.20 0.26
C ALA A 223 -25.53 -9.46 -0.46
N ARG A 224 -25.94 -8.56 -1.36
CA ARG A 224 -27.16 -8.74 -2.17
C ARG A 224 -27.01 -9.88 -3.16
N GLU A 225 -25.87 -9.98 -3.84
CA GLU A 225 -25.59 -11.07 -4.77
C GLU A 225 -25.53 -12.42 -4.08
N THR A 226 -24.89 -12.49 -2.91
CA THR A 226 -24.86 -13.73 -2.11
C THR A 226 -26.26 -14.11 -1.63
N ALA A 227 -27.05 -13.17 -1.10
CA ALA A 227 -28.44 -13.42 -0.72
C ALA A 227 -29.30 -13.87 -1.91
N GLN A 228 -29.16 -13.24 -3.08
CA GLN A 228 -29.86 -13.64 -4.30
C GLN A 228 -29.46 -15.04 -4.77
N ARG A 229 -28.17 -15.39 -4.71
CA ARG A 229 -27.70 -16.76 -5.04
C ARG A 229 -28.24 -17.79 -4.07
N GLU A 230 -28.26 -17.48 -2.78
CA GLU A 230 -28.85 -18.35 -1.75
C GLU A 230 -30.36 -18.53 -1.96
N GLU A 231 -31.10 -17.46 -2.24
CA GLU A 231 -32.53 -17.53 -2.54
C GLU A 231 -32.82 -18.31 -3.83
N GLN A 232 -32.07 -18.05 -4.91
CA GLN A 232 -32.18 -18.82 -6.15
C GLN A 232 -31.86 -20.30 -5.94
N ALA A 233 -30.82 -20.62 -5.15
CA ALA A 233 -30.50 -22.00 -4.80
C ALA A 233 -31.62 -22.66 -3.98
N ARG A 234 -32.25 -21.94 -3.06
CA ARG A 234 -33.42 -22.44 -2.31
C ARG A 234 -34.63 -22.69 -3.20
N LEU A 235 -34.97 -21.74 -4.07
CA LEU A 235 -36.07 -21.87 -5.02
C LEU A 235 -35.82 -23.02 -6.01
N GLN A 236 -34.58 -23.20 -6.45
CA GLN A 236 -34.23 -24.33 -7.32
C GLN A 236 -34.34 -25.66 -6.57
N ALA A 237 -33.82 -25.74 -5.35
CA ALA A 237 -33.94 -26.94 -4.52
C ALA A 237 -35.41 -27.30 -4.23
N GLU A 238 -36.28 -26.30 -4.00
CA GLU A 238 -37.72 -26.49 -3.82
C GLU A 238 -38.40 -26.97 -5.11
N LYS A 239 -38.05 -26.40 -6.27
CA LYS A 239 -38.55 -26.88 -7.57
C LYS A 239 -38.11 -28.31 -7.87
N ASP A 240 -36.84 -28.62 -7.64
CA ASP A 240 -36.29 -29.97 -7.85
C ASP A 240 -36.98 -30.98 -6.93
N GLU A 241 -37.29 -30.60 -5.68
CA GLU A 241 -38.04 -31.44 -4.74
C GLU A 241 -39.50 -31.62 -5.17
N ALA A 242 -40.18 -30.55 -5.59
CA ALA A 242 -41.54 -30.63 -6.12
C ALA A 242 -41.61 -31.48 -7.39
N GLU A 243 -40.60 -31.41 -8.26
CA GLU A 243 -40.49 -32.25 -9.45
C GLU A 243 -40.23 -33.72 -9.08
N ARG A 244 -39.36 -33.99 -8.10
CA ARG A 244 -39.18 -35.34 -7.54
C ARG A 244 -40.50 -35.89 -7.01
N GLN A 245 -41.22 -35.12 -6.20
CA GLN A 245 -42.52 -35.52 -5.66
C GLN A 245 -43.57 -35.76 -6.76
N ARG A 246 -43.60 -34.92 -7.81
CA ARG A 246 -44.45 -35.17 -8.98
C ARG A 246 -44.09 -36.44 -9.71
N ARG A 247 -42.80 -36.68 -9.98
CA ARG A 247 -42.34 -37.91 -10.65
C ARG A 247 -42.65 -39.14 -9.82
N GLU A 248 -42.45 -39.09 -8.50
CA GLU A 248 -42.83 -40.17 -7.60
C GLU A 248 -44.35 -40.40 -7.57
N ALA A 249 -45.15 -39.33 -7.60
CA ALA A 249 -46.61 -39.43 -7.66
C ALA A 249 -47.08 -40.01 -9.00
N GLU A 250 -46.55 -39.54 -10.13
CA GLU A 250 -46.83 -40.06 -11.47
C GLU A 250 -46.38 -41.53 -11.60
N GLU A 251 -45.25 -41.91 -11.03
CA GLU A 251 -44.79 -43.30 -11.05
C GLU A 251 -45.66 -44.20 -10.18
N ARG A 252 -46.14 -43.71 -9.02
CA ARG A 252 -47.13 -44.42 -8.18
C ARG A 252 -48.47 -44.55 -8.90
N GLU A 253 -48.93 -43.50 -9.58
CA GLU A 253 -50.17 -43.52 -10.35
C GLU A 253 -50.07 -44.48 -11.53
N ARG A 254 -48.95 -44.45 -12.28
CA ARG A 254 -48.69 -45.38 -13.38
C ARG A 254 -48.63 -46.83 -12.89
N LYS A 255 -47.97 -47.10 -11.77
CA LYS A 255 -47.95 -48.43 -11.14
C LYS A 255 -49.35 -48.88 -10.72
N ALA A 256 -50.14 -47.98 -10.12
CA ALA A 256 -51.52 -48.27 -9.73
C ALA A 256 -52.45 -48.48 -10.94
N GLU A 257 -52.22 -47.77 -12.04
CA GLU A 257 -52.96 -47.95 -13.29
C GLU A 257 -52.57 -49.25 -14.01
N GLU A 258 -51.28 -49.58 -14.07
CA GLU A 258 -50.78 -50.85 -14.58
C GLU A 258 -51.36 -52.03 -13.77
N GLU A 259 -51.37 -51.92 -12.43
CA GLU A 259 -51.96 -52.94 -11.54
C GLU A 259 -53.48 -53.06 -11.74
N ARG A 260 -54.20 -51.93 -11.87
CA ARG A 260 -55.64 -51.93 -12.22
C ARG A 260 -55.89 -52.57 -13.58
N ARG A 261 -55.04 -52.29 -14.56
CA ARG A 261 -55.17 -52.82 -15.93
C ARG A 261 -54.86 -54.31 -15.97
N GLU A 262 -53.89 -54.78 -15.18
CA GLU A 262 -53.66 -56.21 -14.99
C GLU A 262 -54.82 -56.90 -14.27
N LEU A 263 -55.39 -56.28 -13.23
CA LEU A 263 -56.58 -56.80 -12.55
C LEU A 263 -57.77 -56.90 -13.52
N LEU A 264 -58.02 -55.84 -14.31
CA LEU A 264 -59.07 -55.84 -15.33
C LEU A 264 -58.82 -56.90 -16.40
N ARG A 265 -57.57 -57.11 -16.80
CA ARG A 265 -57.21 -58.14 -17.77
C ARG A 265 -57.44 -59.54 -17.20
N LYS A 266 -57.04 -59.80 -15.96
CA LYS A 266 -57.30 -61.07 -15.26
C LYS A 266 -58.80 -61.31 -15.06
N GLU A 267 -59.57 -60.26 -14.79
CA GLU A 267 -61.03 -60.32 -14.66
C GLU A 267 -61.68 -60.60 -16.02
N ASN A 268 -61.28 -59.90 -17.08
CA ASN A 268 -61.75 -60.17 -18.44
C ASN A 268 -61.36 -61.57 -18.93
N GLU A 269 -60.15 -62.05 -18.65
CA GLU A 269 -59.73 -63.42 -18.97
C GLU A 269 -60.56 -64.46 -18.19
N ARG A 270 -60.95 -64.18 -16.94
CA ARG A 270 -61.89 -65.02 -16.18
C ARG A 270 -63.30 -64.99 -16.79
N LEU A 271 -63.79 -63.81 -17.17
CA LEU A 271 -65.10 -63.66 -17.80
C LEU A 271 -65.15 -64.32 -19.18
N GLU A 272 -64.09 -64.22 -19.98
CA GLU A 272 -63.96 -64.92 -21.26
C GLU A 272 -63.84 -66.44 -21.07
N ALA A 273 -63.12 -66.90 -20.05
CA ALA A 273 -63.08 -68.33 -19.71
C ALA A 273 -64.44 -68.85 -19.23
N GLU A 274 -65.19 -68.06 -18.47
CA GLU A 274 -66.56 -68.38 -18.06
C GLU A 274 -67.53 -68.35 -19.24
N GLN A 275 -67.42 -67.38 -20.14
CA GLN A 275 -68.21 -67.31 -21.37
C GLN A 275 -67.89 -68.48 -22.30
N LYS A 276 -66.62 -68.83 -22.53
CA LYS A 276 -66.26 -70.01 -23.32
C LYS A 276 -66.74 -71.30 -22.70
N ARG A 277 -66.74 -71.41 -21.36
CA ARG A 277 -67.35 -72.55 -20.68
C ARG A 277 -68.86 -72.62 -20.89
N LYS A 278 -69.56 -71.48 -20.80
CA LYS A 278 -71.00 -71.41 -21.07
C LYS A 278 -71.32 -71.69 -22.54
N GLU A 279 -70.57 -71.14 -23.48
CA GLU A 279 -70.72 -71.40 -24.91
C GLU A 279 -70.42 -72.86 -25.26
N GLU A 280 -69.42 -73.48 -24.63
CA GLU A 280 -69.12 -74.90 -24.83
C GLU A 280 -70.18 -75.81 -24.18
N GLU A 281 -70.68 -75.46 -22.98
CA GLU A 281 -71.83 -76.14 -22.36
C GLU A 281 -73.11 -76.00 -23.22
N GLU A 282 -73.31 -74.84 -23.86
CA GLU A 282 -74.44 -74.57 -24.75
C GLU A 282 -74.27 -75.29 -26.10
N ARG A 283 -73.05 -75.37 -26.64
CA ARG A 283 -72.73 -76.18 -27.83
C ARG A 283 -72.91 -77.66 -27.56
N GLN A 284 -72.49 -78.16 -26.40
CA GLN A 284 -72.71 -79.54 -25.99
C GLN A 284 -74.20 -79.86 -25.80
N MET A 285 -74.98 -78.92 -25.24
CA MET A 285 -76.44 -79.08 -25.18
C MET A 285 -77.10 -79.04 -26.56
N GLN A 286 -76.63 -78.20 -27.48
CA GLN A 286 -77.15 -78.15 -28.85
C GLN A 286 -76.75 -79.39 -29.69
N GLU A 287 -75.52 -79.88 -29.56
CA GLU A 287 -75.07 -81.12 -30.20
C GLU A 287 -75.83 -82.34 -29.63
N ALA A 288 -76.05 -82.41 -28.32
CA ALA A 288 -76.86 -83.47 -27.70
C ALA A 288 -78.35 -83.40 -28.11
N ALA A 289 -78.92 -82.19 -28.24
CA ALA A 289 -80.29 -82.02 -28.73
C ALA A 289 -80.44 -82.38 -30.22
N ALA A 290 -79.45 -82.03 -31.06
CA ALA A 290 -79.45 -82.36 -32.48
C ALA A 290 -79.23 -83.87 -32.73
N GLU A 291 -78.47 -84.55 -31.88
CA GLU A 291 -78.28 -86.00 -31.93
C GLU A 291 -79.54 -86.76 -31.47
N ALA A 292 -80.20 -86.29 -30.41
CA ALA A 292 -81.49 -86.83 -29.96
C ALA A 292 -82.59 -86.68 -31.05
N GLU A 293 -82.63 -85.54 -31.74
CA GLU A 293 -83.59 -85.31 -32.82
C GLU A 293 -83.31 -86.17 -34.07
N ARG A 294 -82.04 -86.50 -34.36
CA ARG A 294 -81.67 -87.44 -35.43
C ARG A 294 -82.12 -88.88 -35.12
N ILE A 295 -81.93 -89.32 -33.88
CA ILE A 295 -82.32 -90.66 -33.42
C ILE A 295 -83.85 -90.82 -33.43
N GLU A 296 -84.60 -89.77 -33.05
CA GLU A 296 -86.07 -89.79 -33.07
C GLU A 296 -86.63 -89.83 -34.50
N ARG A 297 -86.03 -89.10 -35.45
CA ARG A 297 -86.44 -89.07 -36.86
C ARG A 297 -86.16 -90.38 -37.61
N GLU A 298 -85.05 -91.04 -37.29
CA GLU A 298 -84.71 -92.37 -37.85
C GLU A 298 -85.62 -93.49 -37.29
N ALA A 299 -86.05 -93.39 -36.02
CA ALA A 299 -87.00 -94.32 -35.40
C ALA A 299 -88.42 -94.18 -35.95
N GLU A 300 -88.88 -92.97 -36.28
CA GLU A 300 -90.20 -92.75 -36.89
C GLU A 300 -90.28 -93.20 -38.36
N GLU A 301 -89.23 -93.00 -39.16
CA GLU A 301 -89.20 -93.48 -40.56
C GLU A 301 -89.15 -95.02 -40.67
N ALA A 302 -88.49 -95.72 -39.73
CA ALA A 302 -88.46 -97.17 -39.68
C ALA A 302 -89.83 -97.77 -39.30
N LYS A 303 -90.59 -97.09 -38.43
CA LYS A 303 -91.92 -97.53 -37.97
C LYS A 303 -93.00 -97.32 -39.05
N ALA A 304 -92.94 -96.20 -39.78
CA ALA A 304 -93.86 -95.91 -40.88
C ALA A 304 -93.70 -96.87 -42.09
N LYS A 305 -92.50 -97.39 -42.35
CA LYS A 305 -92.25 -98.39 -43.42
C LYS A 305 -92.79 -99.78 -43.09
N ARG A 306 -92.76 -100.19 -41.81
CA ARG A 306 -93.28 -101.50 -41.35
C ARG A 306 -94.82 -101.55 -41.31
N GLU A 307 -95.50 -100.44 -40.99
CA GLU A 307 -96.97 -100.39 -40.96
C GLU A 307 -97.63 -100.35 -42.36
N ALA A 308 -96.96 -99.80 -43.38
CA ALA A 308 -97.52 -99.72 -44.73
C ALA A 308 -97.55 -101.06 -45.49
N GLN A 309 -96.78 -102.07 -45.08
CA GLN A 309 -96.65 -103.36 -45.80
C GLN A 309 -97.53 -104.50 -45.25
N LYS A 310 -98.15 -104.33 -44.07
CA LYS A 310 -99.03 -105.34 -43.44
C LYS A 310 -100.23 -105.80 -44.29
N PRO A 311 -101.06 -104.92 -44.91
CA PRO A 311 -102.27 -105.38 -45.60
C PRO A 311 -101.98 -106.13 -46.92
N ALA A 312 -100.76 -106.01 -47.47
CA ALA A 312 -100.34 -106.76 -48.64
C ALA A 312 -99.82 -108.17 -48.29
N ARG A 313 -99.20 -108.32 -47.11
CA ARG A 313 -98.65 -109.60 -46.62
C ARG A 313 -99.78 -110.58 -46.26
N ASP A 314 -100.82 -110.09 -45.58
CA ASP A 314 -101.94 -110.93 -45.13
C ASP A 314 -102.78 -111.49 -46.29
N LYS A 315 -102.98 -110.72 -47.37
CA LYS A 315 -103.69 -111.19 -48.58
C LYS A 315 -102.95 -112.28 -49.35
N ILE A 316 -101.62 -112.29 -49.30
CA ILE A 316 -100.81 -113.29 -49.99
C ILE A 316 -100.86 -114.63 -49.23
N ILE A 317 -100.90 -114.57 -47.90
CA ILE A 317 -101.05 -115.75 -47.05
C ILE A 317 -102.43 -116.40 -47.26
N GLU A 318 -103.50 -115.60 -47.24
CA GLU A 318 -104.88 -116.11 -47.42
C GLU A 318 -105.10 -116.74 -48.81
N TRP A 319 -104.48 -116.19 -49.87
CA TRP A 319 -104.52 -116.78 -51.20
C TRP A 319 -103.75 -118.12 -51.28
N ALA A 320 -102.57 -118.20 -50.64
CA ALA A 320 -101.77 -119.42 -50.61
C ALA A 320 -102.48 -120.56 -49.85
N GLU A 321 -103.12 -120.25 -48.72
CA GLU A 321 -103.92 -121.23 -47.98
C GLU A 321 -105.09 -121.77 -48.81
N SER A 322 -105.76 -120.93 -49.61
CA SER A 322 -106.86 -121.37 -50.47
C SER A 322 -106.43 -122.39 -51.55
N LEU A 323 -105.20 -122.27 -52.07
CA LEU A 323 -104.64 -123.20 -53.04
C LEU A 323 -104.35 -124.59 -52.42
N SER A 324 -104.02 -124.63 -51.14
CA SER A 324 -103.68 -125.87 -50.44
C SER A 324 -104.88 -126.82 -50.26
N LEU A 325 -106.11 -126.29 -50.24
CA LEU A 325 -107.36 -127.05 -50.04
C LEU A 325 -108.01 -127.59 -51.33
N THR A 326 -107.47 -127.31 -52.51
CA THR A 326 -108.13 -127.69 -53.76
C THR A 326 -108.00 -129.20 -54.03
N SER A 327 -109.14 -129.88 -54.15
CA SER A 327 -109.26 -131.32 -54.44
C SER A 327 -109.20 -131.61 -55.94
N SER A 328 -108.56 -132.73 -56.32
CA SER A 328 -108.42 -133.15 -57.72
C SER A 328 -109.79 -133.39 -58.38
N PRO A 329 -110.06 -132.89 -59.60
CA PRO A 329 -111.26 -133.23 -60.33
C PRO A 329 -111.23 -134.70 -60.81
N GLU A 330 -112.32 -135.44 -60.60
CA GLU A 330 -112.51 -136.79 -61.14
C GLU A 330 -112.98 -136.68 -62.59
N THR A 331 -112.22 -137.26 -63.51
CA THR A 331 -112.44 -137.15 -64.96
C THR A 331 -112.98 -138.43 -65.58
N GLY A 332 -112.95 -139.55 -64.83
CA GLY A 332 -113.46 -140.85 -65.28
C GLY A 332 -112.55 -141.58 -66.27
N ASP A 333 -111.41 -140.97 -66.62
CA ASP A 333 -110.33 -141.55 -67.41
C ASP A 333 -109.09 -141.72 -66.51
N LYS A 334 -108.59 -142.96 -66.41
CA LYS A 334 -107.50 -143.31 -65.48
C LYS A 334 -106.19 -142.55 -65.76
N GLU A 335 -105.89 -142.20 -67.01
CA GLU A 335 -104.66 -141.48 -67.33
C GLU A 335 -104.77 -139.99 -66.96
N LEU A 336 -105.97 -139.42 -67.09
CA LEU A 336 -106.23 -138.03 -66.69
C LEU A 336 -106.32 -137.85 -65.18
N ASP A 337 -106.90 -138.82 -64.46
CA ASP A 337 -107.00 -138.78 -63.00
C ASP A 337 -105.61 -138.84 -62.32
N GLN A 338 -104.66 -139.59 -62.90
CA GLN A 338 -103.30 -139.68 -62.38
C GLN A 338 -102.52 -138.37 -62.59
N LEU A 339 -102.66 -137.73 -63.76
CA LEU A 339 -102.03 -136.44 -64.04
C LEU A 339 -102.62 -135.31 -63.18
N ALA A 340 -103.93 -135.34 -62.91
CA ALA A 340 -104.61 -134.37 -62.06
C ALA A 340 -104.13 -134.45 -60.60
N PHE A 341 -103.90 -135.66 -60.07
CA PHE A 341 -103.39 -135.86 -58.72
C PHE A 341 -101.94 -135.35 -58.55
N GLU A 342 -101.03 -135.69 -59.46
CA GLU A 342 -99.64 -135.22 -59.41
C GLU A 342 -99.51 -133.70 -59.50
N THR A 343 -100.40 -133.07 -60.27
CA THR A 343 -100.43 -131.61 -60.42
C THR A 343 -100.95 -130.94 -59.13
N ALA A 344 -101.98 -131.49 -58.50
CA ALA A 344 -102.54 -130.95 -57.25
C ALA A 344 -101.54 -131.00 -56.08
N VAL A 345 -100.70 -132.04 -55.99
CA VAL A 345 -99.66 -132.16 -54.96
C VAL A 345 -98.57 -131.10 -55.13
N LYS A 346 -98.14 -130.82 -56.36
CA LYS A 346 -97.13 -129.78 -56.64
C LYS A 346 -97.63 -128.38 -56.28
N ILE A 347 -98.89 -128.08 -56.55
CA ILE A 347 -99.51 -126.79 -56.19
C ILE A 347 -99.58 -126.63 -54.67
N ARG A 348 -99.94 -127.69 -53.94
CA ARG A 348 -100.02 -127.66 -52.48
C ARG A 348 -98.68 -127.41 -51.80
N ASN A 349 -97.61 -128.06 -52.27
CA ASN A 349 -96.28 -127.88 -51.68
C ASN A 349 -95.73 -126.47 -51.90
N ALA A 350 -95.95 -125.89 -53.09
CA ALA A 350 -95.55 -124.51 -53.38
C ALA A 350 -96.31 -123.48 -52.53
N ALA A 351 -97.55 -123.78 -52.15
CA ALA A 351 -98.35 -122.91 -51.28
C ALA A 351 -97.84 -122.88 -49.82
N VAL A 352 -97.34 -124.01 -49.29
CA VAL A 352 -96.84 -124.11 -47.91
C VAL A 352 -95.52 -123.34 -47.73
N GLU A 353 -94.58 -123.47 -48.66
CA GLU A 353 -93.29 -122.75 -48.59
C GLU A 353 -93.46 -121.22 -48.62
N LEU A 354 -94.50 -120.74 -49.31
CA LEU A 354 -94.79 -119.30 -49.40
C LEU A 354 -95.27 -118.73 -48.05
N VAL A 355 -96.05 -119.49 -47.28
CA VAL A 355 -96.57 -119.06 -45.97
C VAL A 355 -95.48 -118.99 -44.90
N ASP A 356 -94.58 -119.97 -44.86
CA ASP A 356 -93.48 -120.02 -43.87
C ASP A 356 -92.51 -118.84 -44.04
N SER A 357 -92.15 -118.48 -45.28
CA SER A 357 -91.24 -117.35 -45.54
C SER A 357 -91.81 -115.98 -45.14
N LEU A 358 -93.14 -115.89 -44.97
CA LEU A 358 -93.85 -114.66 -44.65
C LEU A 358 -94.22 -114.54 -43.16
N THR A 359 -93.79 -115.46 -42.28
CA THR A 359 -94.17 -115.46 -40.86
C THR A 359 -93.01 -115.33 -39.87
N GLU A 360 -91.74 -115.50 -40.26
CA GLU A 360 -90.59 -115.29 -39.35
C GLU A 360 -90.13 -113.81 -39.30
N GLU A 361 -89.97 -113.26 -38.09
CA GLU A 361 -89.34 -111.94 -37.80
C GLU A 361 -87.96 -112.14 -37.12
N PRO A 362 -86.90 -111.37 -37.46
CA PRO A 362 -85.61 -111.42 -36.77
C PRO A 362 -85.55 -110.53 -35.51
N GLU A 363 -84.91 -111.04 -34.44
CA GLU A 363 -84.64 -110.34 -33.15
C GLU A 363 -83.63 -109.19 -33.31
N ASP A 364 -83.98 -108.00 -32.78
CA ASP A 364 -83.15 -106.80 -32.72
C ASP A 364 -82.29 -106.78 -31.43
N ASP A 365 -80.96 -106.92 -31.56
CA ASP A 365 -80.00 -106.53 -30.51
C ASP A 365 -79.77 -105.01 -30.58
N LEU A 366 -80.29 -104.28 -29.59
CA LEU A 366 -80.03 -102.84 -29.38
C LEU A 366 -78.98 -102.66 -28.27
N PHE A 367 -77.99 -101.80 -28.57
CA PHE A 367 -76.96 -101.28 -27.67
C PHE A 367 -77.52 -100.34 -26.59
#